data_AF-A0A971NJ12-F1
#
_entry.id   AF-A0A971NJ12-F1
#
_cell.length_a   1.000
_cell.length_b   1.000
_cell.length_c   1.000
_cell.angle_alpha   90.00
_cell.angle_beta   90.00
_cell.angle_gamma   90.00
#
_symmetry.space_group_name_H-M   'P 1'
#
loop_
_entity.id
_entity.type
_entity.pdbx_description
1 polymer ?
#
loop_
_entity_poly.entity_id
_entity_poly.type
_entity_poly.pdbx_seq_one_letter_code
_entity_poly.pdbx_strand_id
1 'polypeptide(L)'
;MAKFNEIKGTVFSALGVAAEKTRNLADKATDKAKDVSRITKLNFELKGAKDTIEKAYTEIGKIYYETHKNSPEDYFIQLCEEITSASERVEAIQTEIDNIKVGISKDDGSIEVEFTEVSVDEPTANESDFVKPDEKPEDGCDCGCN
;
A
#
# COMPACT_ATOMS: atom_id res chain seq x y z
N MET A 1 -27.44 33.73 62.71
CA MET A 1 -27.85 33.13 61.41
C MET A 1 -27.27 33.83 60.17
N ALA A 2 -26.68 35.03 60.26
CA ALA A 2 -26.17 35.77 59.09
C ALA A 2 -24.92 35.15 58.40
N LYS A 3 -24.03 34.48 59.14
CA LYS A 3 -22.75 33.97 58.59
C LYS A 3 -22.86 32.73 57.70
N PHE A 4 -23.98 32.01 57.73
CA PHE A 4 -24.18 30.80 56.92
C PHE A 4 -24.68 31.12 55.51
N ASN A 5 -25.35 32.27 55.33
CA ASN A 5 -25.87 32.69 54.03
C ASN A 5 -24.77 33.28 53.13
N GLU A 6 -23.76 33.91 53.73
CA GLU A 6 -22.58 34.46 53.03
C GLU A 6 -21.67 33.34 52.48
N ILE A 7 -21.49 32.26 53.24
CA ILE A 7 -20.70 31.08 52.79
C ILE A 7 -21.42 30.32 51.68
N LYS A 8 -22.76 30.19 51.74
CA LYS A 8 -23.55 29.59 50.66
C LYS A 8 -23.41 30.37 49.36
N GLY A 9 -23.45 31.70 49.39
CA GLY A 9 -23.30 32.54 48.19
C GLY A 9 -21.96 32.35 47.49
N THR A 10 -20.86 32.32 48.25
CA THR A 10 -19.50 32.19 47.69
C THR A 10 -19.24 30.81 47.09
N VAL A 11 -19.69 29.72 47.74
CA VAL A 11 -19.50 28.35 47.24
C VAL A 11 -20.32 28.09 45.98
N PHE A 12 -21.56 28.60 45.89
CA PHE A 12 -22.38 28.49 44.68
C PHE A 12 -21.76 29.26 43.49
N SER A 13 -21.14 30.43 43.73
CA SER A 13 -20.47 31.18 42.66
C SER A 13 -19.21 30.47 42.13
N ALA A 14 -18.43 29.82 43.01
CA ALA A 14 -17.26 29.04 42.62
C ALA A 14 -17.63 27.78 41.83
N LEU A 15 -18.75 27.12 42.19
CA LEU A 15 -19.31 25.99 41.45
C LEU A 15 -19.79 26.39 40.04
N GLY A 16 -20.37 27.59 39.89
CA GLY A 16 -20.77 28.12 38.58
C GLY A 16 -19.58 28.38 37.64
N VAL A 17 -18.50 28.95 38.14
CA VAL A 17 -17.27 29.23 37.35
C VAL A 17 -16.52 27.94 36.98
N ALA A 18 -16.55 26.93 37.84
CA ALA A 18 -16.00 25.61 37.53
C ALA A 18 -16.79 24.90 36.42
N ALA A 19 -18.14 25.00 36.44
CA ALA A 19 -19.01 24.40 35.42
C ALA A 19 -18.86 25.04 34.03
N GLU A 20 -18.61 26.35 33.95
CA GLU A 20 -18.38 27.02 32.66
C GLU A 20 -17.01 26.67 32.05
N LYS A 21 -15.97 26.56 32.87
CA LYS A 21 -14.63 26.14 32.39
C LYS A 21 -14.61 24.69 31.93
N THR A 22 -15.32 23.78 32.61
CA THR A 22 -15.42 22.38 32.19
C THR A 22 -16.23 22.20 30.91
N ARG A 23 -17.31 22.97 30.72
CA ARG A 23 -18.08 23.00 29.45
C ARG A 23 -17.22 23.43 28.25
N ASN A 24 -16.51 24.55 28.38
CA ASN A 24 -15.60 25.01 27.31
C ASN A 24 -14.49 24.00 26.98
N LEU A 25 -14.02 23.23 27.98
CA LEU A 25 -13.06 22.15 27.77
C LEU A 25 -13.70 20.93 27.08
N ALA A 26 -14.92 20.56 27.48
CA ALA A 26 -15.66 19.45 26.88
C ALA A 26 -16.04 19.73 25.42
N ASP A 27 -16.46 20.96 25.11
CA ASP A 27 -16.78 21.39 23.75
C ASP A 27 -15.53 21.34 22.86
N LYS A 28 -14.40 21.88 23.34
CA LYS A 28 -13.10 21.80 22.63
C LYS A 28 -12.59 20.37 22.45
N ALA A 29 -12.80 19.51 23.44
CA ALA A 29 -12.44 18.09 23.33
C ALA A 29 -13.30 17.37 22.29
N THR A 30 -14.60 17.67 22.24
CA THR A 30 -15.54 17.12 21.28
C THR A 30 -15.20 17.55 19.85
N ASP A 31 -14.88 18.83 19.64
CA ASP A 31 -14.50 19.32 18.31
C ASP A 31 -13.17 18.72 17.84
N LYS A 32 -12.17 18.59 18.73
CA LYS A 32 -10.94 17.83 18.42
C LYS A 32 -11.23 16.38 18.06
N ALA A 33 -12.13 15.71 18.77
CA ALA A 33 -12.51 14.33 18.47
C ALA A 33 -13.19 14.21 17.10
N LYS A 34 -14.04 15.17 16.71
CA LYS A 34 -14.63 15.24 15.37
C LYS A 34 -13.54 15.42 14.30
N ASP A 35 -12.58 16.31 14.52
CA ASP A 35 -11.49 16.53 13.57
C ASP A 35 -10.63 15.28 13.41
N VAL A 36 -10.28 14.59 14.50
CA VAL A 36 -9.55 13.31 14.45
C VAL A 36 -10.37 12.26 13.70
N SER A 37 -11.67 12.15 13.95
CA SER A 37 -12.53 11.22 13.21
C SER A 37 -12.56 11.53 11.71
N ARG A 38 -12.61 12.81 11.32
CA ARG A 38 -12.52 13.24 9.93
C ARG A 38 -11.17 12.91 9.30
N ILE A 39 -10.07 13.14 10.03
CA ILE A 39 -8.72 12.78 9.57
C ILE A 39 -8.62 11.26 9.37
N THR A 40 -9.12 10.46 10.31
CA THR A 40 -9.11 8.99 10.18
C THR A 40 -9.93 8.55 8.96
N LYS A 41 -11.10 9.14 8.72
CA LYS A 41 -11.90 8.87 7.52
C LYS A 41 -11.13 9.23 6.24
N LEU A 42 -10.54 10.42 6.17
CA LEU A 42 -9.75 10.86 5.02
C LEU A 42 -8.52 9.97 4.80
N ASN A 43 -7.85 9.51 5.86
CA ASN A 43 -6.72 8.58 5.74
C ASN A 43 -7.15 7.22 5.20
N PHE A 44 -8.35 6.75 5.58
CA PHE A 44 -8.89 5.51 5.02
C PHE A 44 -9.24 5.66 3.53
N GLU A 45 -9.88 6.76 3.15
CA GLU A 45 -10.14 7.09 1.74
C GLU A 45 -8.86 7.26 0.94
N LEU A 46 -7.84 7.92 1.50
CA LEU A 46 -6.52 8.07 0.90
C LEU A 46 -5.86 6.72 0.65
N LYS A 47 -5.91 5.82 1.64
CA LYS A 47 -5.39 4.45 1.48
C LYS A 47 -6.13 3.73 0.35
N GLY A 48 -7.47 3.73 0.36
CA GLY A 48 -8.25 3.09 -0.68
C GLY A 48 -7.96 3.64 -2.09
N ALA A 49 -7.74 4.95 -2.21
CA ALA A 49 -7.34 5.57 -3.47
C ALA A 49 -5.94 5.13 -3.93
N LYS A 50 -4.97 5.04 -3.01
CA LYS A 50 -3.62 4.52 -3.31
C LYS A 50 -3.66 3.06 -3.76
N ASP A 51 -4.36 2.20 -3.01
CA ASP A 51 -4.53 0.78 -3.35
C ASP A 51 -5.19 0.63 -4.74
N THR A 52 -6.15 1.51 -5.08
CA THR A 52 -6.78 1.53 -6.41
C THR A 52 -5.80 1.90 -7.52
N ILE A 53 -4.93 2.89 -7.29
CA ILE A 53 -3.92 3.32 -8.26
C ILE A 53 -2.89 2.21 -8.49
N GLU A 54 -2.38 1.58 -7.42
CA GLU A 54 -1.41 0.48 -7.51
C GLU A 54 -1.97 -0.73 -8.27
N LYS A 55 -3.24 -1.08 -8.02
CA LYS A 55 -3.95 -2.12 -8.78
C LYS A 55 -4.10 -1.76 -10.24
N ALA A 56 -4.48 -0.52 -10.56
CA ALA A 56 -4.60 -0.07 -11.94
C ALA A 56 -3.26 -0.15 -12.69
N TYR A 57 -2.15 0.27 -12.07
CA TYR A 57 -0.82 0.12 -12.69
C TYR A 57 -0.45 -1.33 -12.94
N THR A 58 -0.72 -2.21 -11.99
CA THR A 58 -0.47 -3.66 -12.13
C THR A 58 -1.31 -4.26 -13.26
N GLU A 59 -2.59 -3.92 -13.34
CA GLU A 59 -3.48 -4.37 -14.40
C GLU A 59 -3.04 -3.88 -15.79
N ILE A 60 -2.62 -2.61 -15.91
CA ILE A 60 -2.08 -2.07 -17.16
C ILE A 60 -0.84 -2.86 -17.61
N GLY A 61 0.11 -3.09 -16.71
CA GLY A 61 1.32 -3.85 -17.02
C GLY A 61 1.01 -5.29 -17.43
N LYS A 62 0.07 -5.94 -16.75
CA LYS A 62 -0.40 -7.29 -17.09
C LYS A 62 -1.04 -7.34 -18.48
N ILE A 63 -2.00 -6.44 -18.75
CA ILE A 63 -2.66 -6.36 -20.06
C ILE A 63 -1.63 -6.12 -21.16
N TYR A 64 -0.68 -5.22 -20.93
CA TYR A 64 0.39 -4.93 -21.87
C TYR A 64 1.23 -6.18 -22.17
N TYR A 65 1.72 -6.87 -21.13
CA TYR A 65 2.51 -8.09 -21.31
C TYR A 65 1.74 -9.18 -22.07
N GLU A 66 0.50 -9.46 -21.67
CA GLU A 66 -0.32 -10.50 -22.33
C GLU A 66 -0.56 -10.20 -23.82
N THR A 67 -0.67 -8.93 -24.18
CA THR A 67 -0.95 -8.49 -25.56
C THR A 67 0.31 -8.32 -26.42
N HIS A 68 1.44 -7.92 -25.83
CA HIS A 68 2.65 -7.51 -26.57
C HIS A 68 3.88 -8.39 -26.31
N LYS A 69 3.85 -9.39 -25.43
CA LYS A 69 5.03 -10.21 -25.05
C LYS A 69 5.84 -10.79 -26.21
N ASN A 70 5.22 -11.03 -27.37
CA ASN A 70 5.91 -11.60 -28.54
C ASN A 70 6.62 -10.55 -29.40
N SER A 71 6.26 -9.28 -29.28
CA SER A 71 6.84 -8.16 -30.03
C SER A 71 6.67 -6.85 -29.25
N PRO A 72 7.32 -6.72 -28.07
CA PRO A 72 7.23 -5.52 -27.27
C PRO A 72 8.05 -4.39 -27.90
N GLU A 73 7.63 -3.15 -27.67
CA GLU A 73 8.38 -1.95 -28.01
C GLU A 73 9.72 -1.91 -27.27
N ASP A 74 10.74 -1.27 -27.86
CA ASP A 74 12.14 -1.26 -27.39
C ASP A 74 12.27 -0.96 -25.88
N TYR A 75 11.47 -0.04 -25.36
CA TYR A 75 11.50 0.34 -23.94
C TYR A 75 11.04 -0.79 -22.99
N PHE A 76 10.21 -1.71 -23.46
CA PHE A 76 9.58 -2.75 -22.66
C PHE A 76 10.17 -4.14 -22.89
N ILE A 77 11.07 -4.33 -23.87
CA ILE A 77 11.71 -5.63 -24.17
C ILE A 77 12.25 -6.27 -22.89
N GLN A 78 13.09 -5.56 -22.14
CA GLN A 78 13.73 -6.09 -20.95
C GLN A 78 12.71 -6.50 -19.86
N LEU A 79 11.68 -5.69 -19.65
CA LEU A 79 10.62 -5.99 -18.67
C LEU A 79 9.81 -7.21 -19.10
N CYS A 80 9.49 -7.35 -20.38
CA CYS A 80 8.80 -8.54 -20.90
C CYS A 80 9.65 -9.81 -20.80
N GLU A 81 10.96 -9.72 -21.07
CA GLU A 81 11.89 -10.83 -20.90
C GLU A 81 12.00 -11.26 -19.43
N GLU A 82 12.06 -10.30 -18.51
CA GLU A 82 12.10 -10.57 -17.06
C GLU A 82 10.83 -11.29 -16.60
N ILE A 83 9.64 -10.80 -16.99
CA ILE A 83 8.36 -11.45 -16.65
C ILE A 83 8.31 -12.87 -17.22
N THR A 84 8.77 -13.07 -18.46
CA THR A 84 8.79 -14.39 -19.10
C THR A 84 9.68 -15.35 -18.33
N SER A 85 10.92 -14.95 -18.05
CA SER A 85 11.89 -15.77 -17.33
C SER A 85 11.43 -16.12 -15.91
N ALA A 86 10.86 -15.15 -15.19
CA ALA A 86 10.28 -15.38 -13.87
C ALA A 86 9.11 -16.35 -13.94
N SER A 87 8.24 -16.23 -14.94
CA SER A 87 7.09 -17.13 -15.14
C SER A 87 7.53 -18.57 -15.41
N GLU A 88 8.52 -18.78 -16.27
CA GLU A 88 9.12 -20.10 -16.52
C GLU A 88 9.74 -20.69 -15.25
N ARG A 89 10.40 -19.86 -14.44
CA ARG A 89 10.97 -20.29 -13.15
C ARG A 89 9.89 -20.69 -12.14
N VAL A 90 8.78 -19.95 -12.09
CA VAL A 90 7.63 -20.30 -11.24
C VAL A 90 7.06 -21.65 -11.66
N GLU A 91 6.86 -21.89 -12.96
CA GLU A 91 6.37 -23.19 -13.46
C GLU A 91 7.31 -24.34 -13.12
N ALA A 92 8.63 -24.13 -13.25
CA ALA A 92 9.63 -25.12 -12.88
C ALA A 92 9.59 -25.45 -11.37
N ILE A 93 9.53 -24.43 -10.51
CA ILE A 93 9.43 -24.60 -9.05
C ILE A 93 8.12 -25.31 -8.68
N GLN A 94 7.00 -24.93 -9.29
CA GLN A 94 5.71 -25.56 -9.02
C GLN A 94 5.72 -27.04 -9.39
N THR A 95 6.31 -27.38 -10.54
CA THR A 95 6.49 -28.76 -10.98
C THR A 95 7.35 -29.56 -9.99
N GLU A 96 8.43 -28.98 -9.48
CA GLU A 96 9.27 -29.61 -8.46
C GLU A 96 8.52 -29.85 -7.15
N ILE A 97 7.77 -28.84 -6.68
CA ILE A 97 6.88 -28.96 -5.50
C ILE A 97 5.90 -30.11 -5.68
N ASP A 98 5.24 -30.20 -6.84
CA ASP A 98 4.24 -31.24 -7.09
C ASP A 98 4.86 -32.64 -7.18
N ASN A 99 6.06 -32.77 -7.76
CA ASN A 99 6.81 -34.02 -7.76
C ASN A 99 7.18 -34.46 -6.34
N ILE A 100 7.63 -33.53 -5.49
CA ILE A 100 7.95 -33.80 -4.08
C ILE A 100 6.69 -34.24 -3.32
N LYS A 101 5.56 -33.53 -3.50
CA LYS A 101 4.26 -33.89 -2.90
C LYS A 101 3.82 -35.31 -3.27
N VAL A 102 3.94 -35.69 -4.53
CA VAL A 102 3.62 -37.03 -5.01
C VAL A 102 4.58 -38.08 -4.43
N GLY A 103 5.85 -37.75 -4.28
CA GLY A 103 6.85 -38.62 -3.64
C GLY A 103 6.53 -38.91 -2.17
N ILE A 104 6.20 -37.88 -1.39
CA ILE A 104 5.79 -37.99 0.02
C ILE A 104 4.51 -38.82 0.17
N SER A 105 3.59 -38.72 -0.78
CA SER A 105 2.33 -39.49 -0.74
C SER A 105 2.49 -40.99 -1.01
N LYS A 106 3.66 -41.43 -1.50
CA LYS A 106 3.92 -42.83 -1.91
C LYS A 106 4.72 -43.63 -0.88
N ASP A 107 5.56 -42.99 -0.08
CA ASP A 107 6.31 -43.60 1.02
C ASP A 107 5.75 -43.06 2.36
N ASP A 108 5.17 -43.99 3.13
CA ASP A 108 5.07 -43.96 4.60
C ASP A 108 4.02 -43.03 5.24
N GLY A 109 2.96 -43.67 5.76
CA GLY A 109 1.92 -42.99 6.54
C GLY A 109 2.44 -42.25 7.78
N SER A 110 1.79 -41.11 8.06
CA SER A 110 1.79 -40.30 9.30
C SER A 110 2.40 -38.89 9.27
N ILE A 111 2.92 -38.39 8.15
CA ILE A 111 3.38 -36.99 8.06
C ILE A 111 2.37 -36.14 7.29
N GLU A 112 1.61 -35.30 8.00
CA GLU A 112 0.79 -34.25 7.42
C GLU A 112 1.68 -33.03 7.13
N VAL A 113 2.03 -32.82 5.86
CA VAL A 113 2.73 -31.61 5.42
C VAL A 113 1.69 -30.61 4.93
N GLU A 114 1.42 -29.57 5.71
CA GLU A 114 0.59 -28.44 5.29
C GLU A 114 1.42 -27.54 4.38
N PHE A 115 1.18 -27.63 3.07
CA PHE A 115 1.79 -26.72 2.10
C PHE A 115 1.00 -25.42 2.10
N THR A 116 1.49 -24.41 2.83
CA THR A 116 0.93 -23.06 2.70
C THR A 116 1.25 -22.53 1.32
N GLU A 117 0.22 -22.22 0.54
CA GLU A 117 0.37 -21.46 -0.70
C GLU A 117 0.98 -20.11 -0.35
N VAL A 118 2.22 -19.87 -0.79
CA VAL A 118 2.82 -18.53 -0.71
C VAL A 118 2.03 -17.66 -1.67
N SER A 119 1.04 -16.98 -1.11
CA SER A 119 0.42 -15.83 -1.76
C SER A 119 1.55 -14.82 -1.93
N VAL A 120 1.93 -14.53 -3.17
CA VAL A 120 2.82 -13.39 -3.44
C VAL A 120 2.01 -12.16 -3.02
N ASP A 121 2.24 -11.69 -1.79
CA ASP A 121 1.69 -10.43 -1.33
C ASP A 121 2.03 -9.35 -2.37
N GLU A 122 1.05 -8.48 -2.65
CA GLU A 122 1.11 -7.43 -3.66
C GLU A 122 2.51 -6.75 -3.67
N PRO A 123 3.14 -6.58 -4.84
CA PRO A 123 4.42 -5.92 -4.91
C PRO A 123 4.26 -4.48 -4.42
N THR A 124 4.82 -4.16 -3.26
CA THR A 124 5.05 -2.77 -2.86
C THR A 124 6.12 -2.21 -3.78
N ALA A 125 5.69 -1.63 -4.90
CA ALA A 125 6.58 -0.94 -5.82
C ALA A 125 7.29 0.19 -5.06
N ASN A 126 8.56 -0.03 -4.72
CA ASN A 126 9.43 1.05 -4.28
C ASN A 126 9.75 1.91 -5.51
N GLU A 127 9.33 3.17 -5.47
CA GLU A 127 9.48 4.14 -6.56
C GLU A 127 10.95 4.50 -6.91
N SER A 128 11.98 3.78 -6.44
CA SER A 128 13.37 4.24 -6.52
C SER A 128 14.16 3.84 -7.75
N ASP A 129 13.74 2.86 -8.55
CA ASP A 129 14.63 2.26 -9.56
C ASP A 129 14.19 2.48 -11.01
N PHE A 130 13.32 3.45 -11.27
CA PHE A 130 13.03 3.89 -12.64
C PHE A 130 14.23 4.70 -13.17
N VAL A 131 15.24 4.00 -13.69
CA VAL A 131 16.34 4.61 -14.42
C VAL A 131 15.76 5.27 -15.68
N LYS A 132 15.71 6.61 -15.68
CA LYS A 132 15.45 7.37 -16.90
C LYS A 132 16.56 7.05 -17.91
N PRO A 133 16.24 6.66 -19.16
CA PRO A 133 17.26 6.52 -20.18
C PRO A 133 17.94 7.86 -20.43
N ASP A 134 19.27 7.84 -20.42
CA ASP A 134 20.09 8.93 -20.94
C ASP A 134 19.65 9.25 -22.38
N GLU A 135 19.20 10.50 -22.60
CA GLU A 135 19.06 11.04 -23.95
C GLU A 135 20.46 10.99 -24.61
N LYS A 136 20.63 10.10 -25.58
CA LYS A 136 21.83 10.12 -26.43
C LYS A 136 21.88 11.46 -27.17
N PRO A 137 23.05 12.15 -27.20
CA PRO A 137 23.20 13.35 -28.00
C PRO A 137 23.04 12.97 -29.47
N GLU A 138 22.23 13.74 -30.19
CA GLU A 138 22.11 13.60 -31.64
C GLU A 138 23.49 13.87 -32.25
N ASP A 139 24.08 12.81 -32.81
CA ASP A 139 25.31 12.86 -33.60
C ASP A 139 25.05 13.70 -34.86
N GLY A 140 25.30 15.02 -34.75
CA GLY A 140 25.43 15.94 -35.87
C GLY A 140 26.68 15.62 -36.68
N CYS A 141 26.63 14.56 -37.48
CA CYS A 141 27.62 14.29 -38.51
C CYS A 141 27.25 15.10 -39.76
N ASP A 142 27.59 16.39 -39.78
CA ASP A 142 27.68 17.16 -41.02
C ASP A 142 29.05 16.87 -41.66
N CYS A 143 29.15 15.72 -42.34
CA CYS A 143 30.22 15.45 -43.27
C CYS A 143 29.61 15.17 -44.65
N GLY A 144 29.64 16.17 -45.51
CA GLY A 144 29.00 16.08 -46.82
C GLY A 144 29.38 17.20 -47.76
N CYS A 145 30.67 17.25 -48.12
CA CYS A 145 31.20 17.91 -49.29
C CYS A 145 30.23 17.94 -50.49
N ASN A 146 29.92 19.14 -51.00
CA ASN A 146 30.17 19.52 -52.40
C ASN A 146 30.07 21.05 -52.59
#